data_AF-A0A9X2BX95-F1
#
_entry.id   AF-A0A9X2BX95-F1
#
_cell.length_a   1.000
_cell.length_b   1.000
_cell.length_c   1.000
_cell.angle_alpha   90.00
_cell.angle_beta   90.00
_cell.angle_gamma   90.00
#
_symmetry.space_group_name_H-M   'P 1'
#
loop_
_entity.id
_entity.type
_entity.pdbx_description
1 polymer ?
#
loop_
_entity_poly.entity_id
_entity_poly.type
_entity_poly.pdbx_seq_one_letter_code
_entity_poly.pdbx_strand_id
1 'polypeptide(L)'
;MHLIVSLALTASCTLASAAEPALILKSGHFTCPASQAAAVETMADAADLEHVKEAFVDAYMHGRCGGSLAFSVAITQVRAVRTRGGHTYRCFHELDLASGAADLGESCTLDAFVTTIAAEVAHRRGDYTVAREDAKRLEARCADGGVVIIEKRADHWDRAAVVFPRRLDPPLRAVPADRETALRDGCRGDDYVR
;
A
#
# COMPACT_ATOMS: atom_id res chain seq x y z
N MET A 1 -53.29 31.65 -29.52
CA MET A 1 -51.85 31.67 -29.79
C MET A 1 -51.14 31.45 -28.46
N HIS A 2 -50.85 30.20 -28.09
CA HIS A 2 -50.26 29.85 -26.79
C HIS A 2 -48.84 29.34 -27.01
N LEU A 3 -47.88 30.12 -26.50
CA LEU A 3 -46.46 29.82 -26.53
C LEU A 3 -46.13 28.92 -25.34
N ILE A 4 -45.93 27.62 -25.58
CA ILE A 4 -45.44 26.69 -24.55
C ILE A 4 -43.92 26.76 -24.57
N VAL A 5 -43.35 27.49 -23.62
CA VAL A 5 -41.91 27.52 -23.35
C VAL A 5 -41.56 26.20 -22.67
N SER A 6 -40.97 25.28 -23.44
CA SER A 6 -40.42 24.03 -22.91
C SER A 6 -39.05 24.33 -22.31
N LEU A 7 -39.00 24.48 -20.99
CA LEU A 7 -37.77 24.56 -20.21
C LEU A 7 -37.13 23.16 -20.20
N ALA A 8 -36.14 22.93 -21.04
CA ALA A 8 -35.31 21.74 -20.97
C ALA A 8 -34.34 21.89 -19.78
N LEU A 9 -34.69 21.29 -18.64
CA LEU A 9 -33.75 21.06 -17.54
C LEU A 9 -32.71 20.04 -18.01
N THR A 10 -31.55 20.51 -18.45
CA THR A 10 -30.36 19.67 -18.60
C THR A 10 -29.82 19.38 -17.20
N ALA A 11 -30.19 18.23 -16.65
CA ALA A 11 -29.56 17.67 -15.47
C ALA A 11 -28.10 17.31 -15.82
N SER A 12 -27.17 18.20 -15.50
CA SER A 12 -25.74 17.93 -15.58
C SER A 12 -25.39 16.89 -14.52
N CYS A 13 -25.38 15.61 -14.91
CA CYS A 13 -24.70 14.57 -14.14
C CYS A 13 -23.19 14.85 -14.20
N THR A 14 -22.67 15.62 -13.24
CA THR A 14 -21.25 15.61 -12.92
C THR A 14 -20.94 14.23 -12.34
N LEU A 15 -20.51 13.30 -13.21
CA LEU A 15 -19.81 12.10 -12.82
C LEU A 15 -18.53 12.54 -12.11
N ALA A 16 -18.58 12.62 -10.78
CA ALA A 16 -17.39 12.69 -9.96
C ALA A 16 -16.62 11.39 -10.20
N SER A 17 -15.59 11.46 -11.05
CA SER A 17 -14.59 10.39 -11.16
C SER A 17 -13.96 10.26 -9.78
N ALA A 18 -14.35 9.24 -9.02
CA ALA A 18 -13.65 8.88 -7.80
C ALA A 18 -12.21 8.56 -8.22
N ALA A 19 -11.24 9.32 -7.71
CA ALA A 19 -9.83 9.02 -7.97
C ALA A 19 -9.58 7.55 -7.62
N GLU A 20 -9.02 6.79 -8.57
CA GLU A 20 -8.72 5.38 -8.31
C GLU A 20 -7.77 5.27 -7.11
N PRO A 21 -8.01 4.31 -6.20
CA PRO A 21 -7.18 4.19 -5.01
C PRO A 21 -5.75 3.85 -5.40
N ALA A 22 -4.78 4.53 -4.76
CA ALA A 22 -3.37 4.25 -4.98
C ALA A 22 -3.05 2.78 -4.67
N LEU A 23 -2.47 2.08 -5.65
CA LEU A 23 -2.03 0.71 -5.52
C LEU A 23 -0.63 0.64 -4.92
N ILE A 24 -0.42 -0.38 -4.10
CA ILE A 24 0.87 -0.65 -3.45
C ILE A 24 1.20 -2.14 -3.55
N LEU A 25 2.48 -2.46 -3.38
CA LEU A 25 2.96 -3.80 -3.08
C LEU A 25 2.91 -4.06 -1.56
N LYS A 26 2.40 -5.22 -1.16
CA LYS A 26 2.40 -5.69 0.25
C LYS A 26 3.82 -5.93 0.74
N SER A 27 4.07 -5.79 2.04
CA SER A 27 5.35 -6.20 2.63
C SER A 27 5.66 -7.68 2.32
N GLY A 28 6.94 -8.00 2.05
CA GLY A 28 7.36 -9.37 1.72
C GLY A 28 6.97 -9.83 0.30
N HIS A 29 6.65 -8.89 -0.59
CA HIS A 29 6.49 -9.17 -2.02
C HIS A 29 7.83 -9.55 -2.66
N PHE A 30 7.77 -9.88 -3.95
CA PHE A 30 8.94 -9.90 -4.82
C PHE A 30 8.61 -9.17 -6.10
N THR A 31 9.63 -8.74 -6.83
CA THR A 31 9.46 -8.17 -8.17
C THR A 31 10.47 -8.79 -9.13
N CYS A 32 10.06 -8.96 -10.38
CA CYS A 32 10.94 -9.36 -11.47
C CYS A 32 10.90 -8.26 -12.53
N PRO A 33 12.03 -7.81 -13.10
CA PRO A 33 11.99 -6.89 -14.23
C PRO A 33 11.11 -7.44 -15.35
N ALA A 34 10.47 -6.58 -16.14
CA ALA A 34 9.59 -7.01 -17.23
C ALA A 34 10.27 -7.98 -18.22
N SER A 35 11.59 -7.86 -18.43
CA SER A 35 12.40 -8.78 -19.25
C SER A 35 12.47 -10.21 -18.71
N GLN A 36 12.08 -10.43 -17.44
CA GLN A 36 12.05 -11.71 -16.74
C GLN A 36 10.63 -12.14 -16.36
N ALA A 37 9.60 -11.60 -17.02
CA ALA A 37 8.18 -11.90 -16.71
C ALA A 37 7.85 -13.41 -16.73
N ALA A 38 8.56 -14.20 -17.54
CA ALA A 38 8.40 -15.66 -17.57
C ALA A 38 8.63 -16.33 -16.20
N ALA A 39 9.48 -15.77 -15.33
CA ALA A 39 9.65 -16.26 -13.96
C ALA A 39 8.36 -16.06 -13.13
N VAL A 40 7.69 -14.92 -13.31
CA VAL A 40 6.40 -14.64 -12.65
C VAL A 40 5.31 -15.55 -13.18
N GLU A 41 5.29 -15.83 -14.48
CA GLU A 41 4.34 -16.78 -15.08
C GLU A 41 4.49 -18.18 -14.47
N THR A 42 5.72 -18.69 -14.33
CA THR A 42 5.99 -19.97 -13.66
C THR A 42 5.46 -19.99 -12.23
N MET A 43 5.66 -18.90 -11.48
CA MET A 43 5.14 -18.78 -10.12
C MET A 43 3.61 -18.68 -10.07
N ALA A 44 3.00 -17.98 -11.03
CA ALA A 44 1.54 -17.81 -11.09
C ALA A 44 0.82 -19.10 -11.51
N ASP A 45 1.45 -19.92 -12.35
CA ASP A 45 0.93 -21.21 -12.84
C ASP A 45 1.31 -22.39 -11.92
N ALA A 46 2.02 -22.14 -10.81
CA ALA A 46 2.40 -23.18 -9.87
C ALA A 46 1.18 -23.82 -9.18
N ALA A 47 1.25 -25.13 -8.94
CA ALA A 47 0.13 -25.91 -8.42
C ALA A 47 -0.26 -25.55 -6.96
N ASP A 48 0.72 -25.13 -6.15
CA ASP A 48 0.55 -24.81 -4.75
C ASP A 48 1.67 -23.87 -4.23
N LEU A 49 1.57 -23.47 -2.96
CA LEU A 49 2.51 -22.57 -2.31
C LEU A 49 3.93 -23.11 -2.18
N GLU A 50 4.12 -24.43 -2.15
CA GLU A 50 5.45 -25.03 -2.09
C GLU A 50 6.17 -24.80 -3.43
N HIS A 51 5.48 -25.11 -4.53
CA HIS A 51 5.99 -24.87 -5.88
C HIS A 51 6.20 -23.37 -6.18
N VAL A 52 5.34 -22.48 -5.65
CA VAL A 52 5.57 -21.03 -5.74
C VAL A 52 6.89 -20.65 -5.06
N LYS A 53 7.17 -21.18 -3.86
CA LYS A 53 8.40 -20.88 -3.12
C LYS A 53 9.63 -21.41 -3.85
N GLU A 54 9.58 -22.63 -4.37
CA GLU A 54 10.67 -23.21 -5.15
C GLU A 54 10.99 -22.37 -6.39
N ALA A 55 9.96 -22.01 -7.17
CA ALA A 55 10.12 -21.17 -8.35
C ALA A 55 10.66 -19.77 -8.00
N PHE A 56 10.21 -19.19 -6.88
CA PHE A 56 10.74 -17.92 -6.39
C PHE A 56 12.22 -18.02 -6.00
N VAL A 57 12.61 -19.02 -5.21
CA VAL A 57 13.99 -19.24 -4.78
C VAL A 57 14.89 -19.43 -6.00
N ASP A 58 14.47 -20.23 -6.96
CA ASP A 58 15.19 -20.42 -8.21
C ASP A 58 15.34 -19.12 -9.01
N ALA A 59 14.27 -18.31 -9.12
CA ALA A 59 14.33 -17.02 -9.80
C ALA A 59 15.26 -16.01 -9.09
N TYR A 60 15.21 -15.98 -7.77
CA TYR A 60 16.03 -15.11 -6.93
C TYR A 60 17.53 -15.48 -6.99
N MET A 61 17.86 -16.76 -6.82
CA MET A 61 19.24 -17.24 -6.83
C MET A 61 19.93 -17.02 -8.19
N HIS A 62 19.15 -16.97 -9.26
CA HIS A 62 19.64 -16.67 -10.62
C HIS A 62 19.52 -15.18 -11.00
N GLY A 63 19.18 -14.29 -10.07
CA GLY A 63 19.09 -12.85 -10.30
C GLY A 63 17.98 -12.41 -11.27
N ARG A 64 16.99 -13.28 -11.54
CA ARG A 64 15.85 -12.95 -12.41
C ARG A 64 14.79 -12.12 -11.69
N CYS A 65 14.72 -12.26 -10.37
CA CYS A 65 13.80 -11.51 -9.52
C CYS A 65 14.53 -10.99 -8.28
N GLY A 66 14.10 -9.84 -7.79
CA GLY A 66 14.47 -9.32 -6.48
C GLY A 66 13.45 -9.72 -5.43
N GLY A 67 13.93 -10.10 -4.24
CA GLY A 67 13.07 -10.20 -3.06
C GLY A 67 12.83 -8.81 -2.49
N SER A 68 11.60 -8.51 -2.10
CA SER A 68 11.35 -7.27 -1.40
C SER A 68 11.80 -7.35 0.04
N LEU A 69 12.40 -6.26 0.49
CA LEU A 69 12.65 -5.99 1.90
C LEU A 69 11.30 -5.82 2.63
N ALA A 70 11.33 -5.64 3.95
CA ALA A 70 10.16 -5.54 4.83
C ALA A 70 9.30 -4.26 4.62
N PHE A 71 9.10 -3.82 3.37
CA PHE A 71 8.49 -2.55 3.01
C PHE A 71 7.40 -2.66 1.92
N SER A 72 6.39 -1.80 1.99
CA SER A 72 5.42 -1.57 0.92
C SER A 72 5.90 -0.51 -0.04
N VAL A 73 5.55 -0.63 -1.33
CA VAL A 73 6.01 0.25 -2.40
C VAL A 73 4.81 0.76 -3.19
N ALA A 74 4.74 2.07 -3.45
CA ALA A 74 3.75 2.65 -4.34
C ALA A 74 4.03 2.24 -5.79
N ILE A 75 2.98 1.82 -6.50
CA ILE A 75 3.08 1.37 -7.89
C ILE A 75 2.14 2.16 -8.78
N THR A 76 2.53 2.33 -10.03
CA THR A 76 1.75 3.03 -11.06
C THR A 76 1.72 2.24 -12.36
N GLN A 77 0.91 2.70 -13.32
CA GLN A 77 0.78 2.07 -14.64
C GLN A 77 0.51 0.56 -14.56
N VAL A 78 -0.37 0.17 -13.62
CA VAL A 78 -0.61 -1.24 -13.30
C VAL A 78 -1.43 -1.90 -14.39
N ARG A 79 -0.88 -2.96 -15.00
CA ARG A 79 -1.57 -3.82 -15.96
C ARG A 79 -1.74 -5.23 -15.43
N ALA A 80 -2.95 -5.78 -15.59
CA ALA A 80 -3.21 -7.20 -15.40
C ALA A 80 -2.74 -7.98 -16.63
N VAL A 81 -2.04 -9.08 -16.38
CA VAL A 81 -1.55 -9.98 -17.43
C VAL A 81 -2.00 -11.40 -17.09
N ARG A 82 -2.43 -12.13 -18.10
CA ARG A 82 -2.90 -13.50 -17.94
C ARG A 82 -1.85 -14.47 -18.47
N THR A 83 -1.49 -15.45 -17.65
CA THR A 83 -0.59 -16.53 -18.03
C THR A 83 -1.29 -17.48 -19.02
N ARG A 84 -0.52 -18.44 -19.58
CA ARG A 84 -1.08 -19.52 -20.38
C ARG A 84 -1.95 -20.47 -19.55
N GLY A 85 -1.63 -20.67 -18.26
CA GLY A 85 -2.46 -21.42 -17.31
C GLY A 85 -3.76 -20.70 -16.93
N GLY A 86 -3.93 -19.43 -17.33
CA GLY A 86 -5.12 -18.63 -17.05
C GLY A 86 -5.08 -17.90 -15.71
N HIS A 87 -3.97 -17.96 -14.99
CA HIS A 87 -3.72 -17.21 -13.77
C HIS A 87 -3.38 -15.75 -14.10
N THR A 88 -3.55 -14.85 -13.13
CA THR A 88 -3.31 -13.41 -13.32
C THR A 88 -2.11 -12.96 -12.50
N TYR A 89 -1.25 -12.15 -13.13
CA TYR A 89 -0.17 -11.43 -12.47
C TYR A 89 -0.21 -9.96 -12.89
N ARG A 90 0.59 -9.12 -12.23
CA ARG A 90 0.59 -7.66 -12.44
C ARG A 90 1.95 -7.21 -12.91
N CYS A 91 1.97 -6.30 -13.88
CA CYS A 91 3.15 -5.49 -14.18
C CYS A 91 2.85 -4.01 -13.95
N PHE A 92 3.85 -3.26 -13.55
CA PHE A 92 3.71 -1.90 -13.03
C PHE A 92 5.07 -1.19 -13.00
N HIS A 93 5.03 0.10 -12.78
CA HIS A 93 6.20 0.92 -12.49
C HIS A 93 6.28 1.20 -10.99
N GLU A 94 7.43 0.89 -10.38
CA GLU A 94 7.70 1.25 -9.00
C GLU A 94 8.06 2.73 -8.89
N LEU A 95 7.44 3.44 -7.95
CA LEU A 95 7.86 4.79 -7.60
C LEU A 95 8.81 4.75 -6.41
N ASP A 96 10.01 5.31 -6.57
CA ASP A 96 10.86 5.63 -5.44
C ASP A 96 10.53 7.01 -4.89
N LEU A 97 9.58 7.04 -3.96
CA LEU A 97 9.14 8.28 -3.32
C LEU A 97 10.23 8.90 -2.43
N ALA A 98 11.22 8.13 -1.96
CA ALA A 98 12.35 8.68 -1.21
C ALA A 98 13.28 9.55 -2.08
N SER A 99 13.30 9.30 -3.39
CA SER A 99 14.14 10.03 -4.36
C SER A 99 13.33 11.00 -5.23
N GLY A 100 12.15 11.45 -4.75
CA GLY A 100 11.30 12.36 -5.50
C GLY A 100 10.44 11.70 -6.58
N ALA A 101 9.95 10.48 -6.29
CA ALA A 101 9.11 9.67 -7.19
C ALA A 101 9.81 9.23 -8.48
N ALA A 102 11.10 8.86 -8.38
CA ALA A 102 11.82 8.32 -9.53
C ALA A 102 11.19 7.00 -10.00
N ASP A 103 10.99 6.88 -11.31
CA ASP A 103 10.53 5.64 -11.95
C ASP A 103 11.71 4.65 -12.04
N LEU A 104 11.54 3.48 -11.42
CA LEU A 104 12.56 2.42 -11.40
C LEU A 104 12.42 1.44 -12.59
N GLY A 105 11.49 1.70 -13.51
CA GLY A 105 11.20 0.88 -14.67
C GLY A 105 10.09 -0.16 -14.40
N GLU A 106 9.68 -0.83 -15.48
CA GLU A 106 8.60 -1.81 -15.42
C GLU A 106 9.06 -3.10 -14.75
N SER A 107 8.31 -3.51 -13.73
CA SER A 107 8.48 -4.76 -13.00
C SER A 107 7.15 -5.52 -12.94
N CYS A 108 7.22 -6.81 -12.66
CA CYS A 108 6.07 -7.69 -12.54
C CYS A 108 6.10 -8.50 -11.23
N THR A 109 4.93 -8.83 -10.70
CA THR A 109 4.73 -9.64 -9.49
C THR A 109 3.41 -10.42 -9.55
N LEU A 110 3.18 -11.33 -8.60
CA LEU A 110 1.88 -12.02 -8.46
C LEU A 110 0.78 -11.05 -8.02
N ASP A 111 -0.42 -11.22 -8.56
CA ASP A 111 -1.59 -10.39 -8.23
C ASP A 111 -1.87 -10.32 -6.72
N ALA A 112 -1.62 -11.42 -5.99
CA ALA A 112 -1.83 -11.51 -4.54
C ALA A 112 -0.98 -10.52 -3.71
N PHE A 113 0.13 -10.00 -4.27
CA PHE A 113 0.98 -9.00 -3.62
C PHE A 113 0.58 -7.55 -3.91
N VAL A 114 -0.36 -7.31 -4.83
CA VAL A 114 -0.86 -5.97 -5.12
C VAL A 114 -2.10 -5.69 -4.25
N THR A 115 -2.13 -4.53 -3.61
CA THR A 115 -3.20 -4.12 -2.68
C THR A 115 -3.41 -2.61 -2.72
N THR A 116 -4.30 -2.09 -1.87
CA THR A 116 -4.47 -0.65 -1.62
C THR A 116 -4.18 -0.36 -0.15
N ILE A 117 -3.83 0.89 0.16
CA ILE A 117 -3.71 1.36 1.55
C ILE A 117 -5.00 1.09 2.33
N ALA A 118 -6.17 1.39 1.74
CA ALA A 118 -7.46 1.20 2.40
C ALA A 118 -7.72 -0.27 2.76
N ALA A 119 -7.37 -1.21 1.88
CA ALA A 119 -7.49 -2.63 2.16
C ALA A 119 -6.56 -3.06 3.31
N GLU A 120 -5.31 -2.60 3.31
CA GLU A 120 -4.37 -2.92 4.39
C GLU A 120 -4.83 -2.32 5.74
N VAL A 121 -5.32 -1.08 5.75
CA VAL A 121 -5.89 -0.45 6.96
C VAL A 121 -7.08 -1.27 7.50
N ALA A 122 -7.95 -1.76 6.63
CA ALA A 122 -9.12 -2.54 7.02
C ALA A 122 -8.78 -3.89 7.68
N HIS A 123 -7.58 -4.43 7.43
CA HIS A 123 -7.12 -5.69 8.04
C HIS A 123 -6.44 -5.51 9.40
N ARG A 124 -5.99 -4.30 9.74
CA ARG A 124 -5.21 -4.03 10.95
C ARG A 124 -6.11 -3.85 12.16
N ARG A 125 -5.72 -4.47 13.28
CA ARG A 125 -6.50 -4.40 14.53
C ARG A 125 -6.18 -3.18 15.37
N GLY A 126 -5.04 -2.55 15.10
CA GLY A 126 -4.51 -1.46 15.90
C GLY A 126 -3.89 -1.94 17.21
N ASP A 127 -3.63 -3.23 17.37
CA ASP A 127 -2.97 -3.78 18.56
C ASP A 127 -1.49 -3.38 18.57
N TYR A 128 -0.97 -3.09 19.77
CA TYR A 128 0.36 -2.52 19.93
C TYR A 128 1.03 -2.90 21.25
N THR A 129 2.36 -2.76 21.30
CA THR A 129 3.17 -2.81 22.52
C THR A 129 3.95 -1.51 22.65
N VAL A 130 3.88 -0.88 23.82
CA VAL A 130 4.60 0.36 24.09
C VAL A 130 6.09 0.06 24.22
N ALA A 131 6.90 0.67 23.37
CA ALA A 131 8.35 0.52 23.36
C ALA A 131 9.03 1.59 24.23
N ARG A 132 8.49 2.81 24.24
CA ARG A 132 9.00 3.93 25.03
C ARG A 132 7.88 4.89 25.36
N GLU A 133 7.86 5.38 26.60
CA GLU A 133 6.99 6.48 27.01
C GLU A 133 7.74 7.40 27.98
N ASP A 134 7.76 8.69 27.66
CA ASP A 134 8.29 9.75 28.52
C ASP A 134 7.37 10.98 28.48
N ALA A 135 7.79 12.07 29.15
CA ALA A 135 7.01 13.30 29.26
C ALA A 135 6.77 13.99 27.91
N LYS A 136 7.61 13.74 26.90
CA LYS A 136 7.55 14.40 25.59
C LYS A 136 7.20 13.45 24.45
N ARG A 137 7.38 12.14 24.65
CA ARG A 137 7.27 11.16 23.57
C ARG A 137 6.60 9.87 24.00
N LEU A 138 5.87 9.29 23.07
CA LEU A 138 5.32 7.94 23.16
C LEU A 138 5.65 7.20 21.87
N GLU A 139 6.14 5.97 21.99
CA GLU A 139 6.49 5.12 20.86
C GLU A 139 5.94 3.72 21.10
N ALA A 140 5.25 3.18 20.10
CA ALA A 140 4.69 1.84 20.13
C ALA A 140 5.07 1.05 18.89
N ARG A 141 5.29 -0.25 19.08
CA ARG A 141 5.41 -1.24 18.01
C ARG A 141 4.03 -1.83 17.75
N CYS A 142 3.58 -1.80 16.51
CA CYS A 142 2.29 -2.37 16.15
C CYS A 142 2.43 -3.89 15.97
N ALA A 143 1.42 -4.66 16.38
CA ALA A 143 1.43 -6.12 16.26
C ALA A 143 1.53 -6.57 14.78
N ASP A 144 0.86 -5.84 13.90
CA ASP A 144 0.86 -6.07 12.44
C ASP A 144 2.11 -5.49 11.73
N GLY A 145 3.09 -5.00 12.50
CA GLY A 145 4.34 -4.42 12.00
C GLY A 145 4.32 -2.89 11.87
N GLY A 146 5.52 -2.30 11.85
CA GLY A 146 5.74 -0.85 11.86
C GLY A 146 5.68 -0.23 13.26
N VAL A 147 5.74 1.11 13.31
CA VAL A 147 5.79 1.87 14.56
C VAL A 147 4.90 3.10 14.51
N VAL A 148 4.39 3.50 15.67
CA VAL A 148 3.74 4.78 15.88
C VAL A 148 4.61 5.61 16.81
N ILE A 149 4.94 6.83 16.39
CA ILE A 149 5.66 7.81 17.21
C ILE A 149 4.71 8.97 17.47
N ILE A 150 4.61 9.38 18.72
CA ILE A 150 3.78 10.49 19.17
C ILE A 150 4.66 11.47 19.93
N GLU A 151 4.62 12.74 19.53
CA GLU A 151 5.20 13.86 20.26
C GLU A 151 4.10 14.57 21.06
N LYS A 152 4.27 14.66 22.38
CA LYS A 152 3.29 15.21 23.31
C LYS A 152 3.45 16.73 23.39
N ARG A 153 2.44 17.49 22.96
CA ARG A 153 2.32 18.94 23.21
C ARG A 153 1.25 19.21 24.27
N ALA A 154 1.09 20.49 24.63
CA ALA A 154 0.24 20.91 25.74
C ALA A 154 -1.27 20.69 25.49
N ASP A 155 -1.70 20.83 24.24
CA ASP A 155 -3.10 20.86 23.81
C ASP A 155 -3.46 19.77 22.78
N HIS A 156 -2.46 19.29 22.04
CA HIS A 156 -2.58 18.18 21.09
C HIS A 156 -1.30 17.35 21.09
N TRP A 157 -1.35 16.19 20.47
CA TRP A 157 -0.15 15.41 20.18
C TRP A 157 0.07 15.32 18.68
N ASP A 158 1.31 15.31 18.23
CA ASP A 158 1.65 15.03 16.84
C ASP A 158 1.96 13.55 16.70
N ARG A 159 1.22 12.87 15.83
CA ARG A 159 1.40 11.45 15.54
C ARG A 159 2.05 11.27 14.17
N ALA A 160 3.10 10.47 14.15
CA ALA A 160 3.70 9.88 12.95
C ALA A 160 3.45 8.37 12.97
N ALA A 161 2.51 7.89 12.16
CA ALA A 161 2.24 6.47 12.00
C ALA A 161 3.13 5.90 10.89
N VAL A 162 4.25 5.27 11.23
CA VAL A 162 5.16 4.60 10.28
C VAL A 162 4.79 3.11 10.21
N VAL A 163 3.52 2.88 9.91
CA VAL A 163 2.92 1.55 9.96
C VAL A 163 2.84 0.91 8.59
N PHE A 164 2.76 1.74 7.55
CA PHE A 164 3.13 1.35 6.21
C PHE A 164 4.57 1.80 5.96
N PRO A 165 5.42 0.93 5.39
CA PRO A 165 6.84 1.19 5.47
C PRO A 165 7.31 2.22 4.41
N ARG A 166 8.45 2.85 4.71
CA ARG A 166 8.94 4.21 4.35
C ARG A 166 8.76 4.82 2.95
N ARG A 167 8.29 4.12 1.91
CA ARG A 167 8.04 4.80 0.63
C ARG A 167 6.77 5.65 0.65
N LEU A 168 5.90 5.54 1.65
CA LEU A 168 4.87 6.55 1.90
C LEU A 168 5.33 7.44 3.05
N ASP A 169 5.48 8.74 2.81
CA ASP A 169 5.77 9.69 3.88
C ASP A 169 4.70 9.53 4.97
N PRO A 170 5.10 9.27 6.24
CA PRO A 170 4.13 9.06 7.29
C PRO A 170 3.36 10.37 7.49
N PRO A 171 2.02 10.36 7.36
CA PRO A 171 1.23 11.56 7.57
C PRO A 171 1.43 12.03 9.02
N LEU A 172 2.03 13.20 9.19
CA LEU A 172 2.06 13.87 10.48
C LEU A 172 0.66 14.44 10.76
N ARG A 173 0.06 14.03 11.87
CA ARG A 173 -1.29 14.45 12.25
C ARG A 173 -1.31 14.96 13.68
N ALA A 174 -1.89 16.14 13.87
CA ALA A 174 -2.32 16.57 15.19
C ALA A 174 -3.54 15.72 15.62
N VAL A 175 -3.45 15.08 16.77
CA VAL A 175 -4.50 14.25 17.36
C VAL A 175 -4.80 14.69 18.79
N PRO A 176 -6.03 14.46 19.29
CA PRO A 176 -6.34 14.70 20.69
C PRO A 176 -5.38 13.93 21.61
N ALA A 177 -5.13 14.49 22.80
CA ALA A 177 -4.26 13.90 23.82
C ALA A 177 -4.92 12.69 24.55
N ASP A 178 -5.42 11.72 23.79
CA ASP A 178 -5.94 10.44 24.27
C ASP A 178 -4.96 9.33 23.86
N ARG A 179 -4.28 8.77 24.86
CA ARG A 179 -3.23 7.77 24.67
C ARG A 179 -3.68 6.53 23.90
N GLU A 180 -4.79 5.93 24.31
CA GLU A 180 -5.22 4.66 23.74
C GLU A 180 -5.70 4.86 22.31
N THR A 181 -6.53 5.87 22.09
CA THR A 181 -7.02 6.21 20.75
C THR A 181 -5.87 6.62 19.83
N ALA A 182 -4.92 7.42 20.32
CA ALA A 182 -3.78 7.86 19.51
C ALA A 182 -2.90 6.69 19.06
N LEU A 183 -2.63 5.72 19.93
CA LEU A 183 -1.84 4.55 19.57
C LEU A 183 -2.61 3.55 18.70
N ARG A 184 -3.86 3.25 19.04
CA ARG A 184 -4.69 2.28 18.31
C ARG A 184 -5.00 2.73 16.89
N ASP A 185 -5.45 3.97 16.71
CA ASP A 185 -5.74 4.51 15.37
C ASP A 185 -4.46 4.64 14.55
N GLY A 186 -3.34 5.03 15.20
CA GLY A 186 -2.03 5.06 14.55
C GLY A 186 -1.60 3.68 14.05
N CYS A 187 -1.73 2.65 14.91
CA CYS A 187 -1.37 1.28 14.56
C CYS A 187 -2.33 0.60 13.59
N ARG A 188 -3.56 1.11 13.47
CA ARG A 188 -4.51 0.74 12.41
C ARG A 188 -4.14 1.38 11.07
N GLY A 189 -3.46 2.52 11.08
CA GLY A 189 -3.06 3.26 9.88
C GLY A 189 -4.13 4.23 9.37
N ASP A 190 -5.04 4.64 10.24
CA ASP A 190 -6.15 5.55 9.90
C ASP A 190 -5.70 6.87 9.28
N ASP A 191 -4.52 7.35 9.67
CA ASP A 191 -3.97 8.62 9.18
C ASP A 191 -3.74 8.64 7.66
N TYR A 192 -3.65 7.47 7.03
CA TYR A 192 -3.43 7.30 5.60
C TYR A 192 -4.73 7.32 4.77
N VAL A 193 -5.91 7.21 5.39
CA VAL A 193 -7.21 7.16 4.71
C VAL A 193 -8.17 8.28 5.10
N ARG A 194 -7.77 9.12 6.05
CA ARG A 194 -8.55 10.26 6.56
C ARG A 194 -8.19 11.59 5.89
#